data_AF-A0A959NI19-F1
#
_entry.id   AF-A0A959NI19-F1
#
_cell.length_a   1.000
_cell.length_b   1.000
_cell.length_c   1.000
_cell.angle_alpha   90.00
_cell.angle_beta   90.00
_cell.angle_gamma   90.00
#
_symmetry.space_group_name_H-M   'P 1'
#
loop_
_entity.id
_entity.type
_entity.pdbx_description
1 polymer ?
#
loop_
_entity_poly.entity_id
_entity_poly.type
_entity_poly.pdbx_seq_one_letter_code
_entity_poly.pdbx_strand_id
1 'polypeptide(L)' 'MKKLTKKDIKQEVFDLYDDYAHNKIDRRNFVNKLSLFAVGGITVPSLLSFLMPNYKDTLLVKQDDSSI' A
#
# COMPACT_ATOMS: atom_id res chain seq x y z
N MET A 1 -14.63 7.63 -8.79
CA MET A 1 -14.45 6.38 -8.01
C MET A 1 -14.77 6.69 -6.55
N LYS A 2 -15.47 5.79 -5.85
CA LYS A 2 -15.71 5.95 -4.40
C LYS A 2 -14.34 5.92 -3.69
N LYS A 3 -14.07 6.94 -2.87
CA LYS A 3 -12.83 6.99 -2.07
C LYS A 3 -12.88 5.90 -1.00
N LEU A 4 -11.88 5.03 -0.97
CA LEU A 4 -11.73 4.03 0.08
C LEU A 4 -11.50 4.71 1.43
N THR A 5 -12.16 4.21 2.46
CA THR A 5 -11.93 4.61 3.86
C THR A 5 -11.43 3.42 4.66
N LYS A 6 -10.84 3.67 5.83
CA LYS A 6 -10.37 2.58 6.72
C LYS A 6 -11.46 1.56 7.05
N LYS A 7 -12.73 1.98 7.12
CA LYS A 7 -13.87 1.10 7.42
C LYS A 7 -14.23 0.16 6.27
N ASP A 8 -13.82 0.49 5.04
CA ASP A 8 -14.06 -0.36 3.87
C ASP A 8 -13.00 -1.48 3.75
N ILE A 9 -11.93 -1.45 4.56
CA ILE A 9 -10.77 -2.34 4.46
C ILE A 9 -10.69 -3.24 5.69
N LYS A 10 -10.51 -4.55 5.47
CA LYS A 10 -10.33 -5.53 6.56
C LYS A 10 -8.98 -5.34 7.25
N GLN A 11 -8.92 -5.60 8.55
CA GLN A 11 -7.68 -5.47 9.34
C GLN A 11 -6.51 -6.28 8.75
N GLU A 12 -6.79 -7.51 8.30
CA GLU A 12 -5.81 -8.43 7.68
C GLU A 12 -5.05 -7.81 6.49
N VAL A 13 -5.63 -6.82 5.80
CA VAL A 13 -4.97 -6.10 4.71
C VAL A 13 -3.84 -5.21 5.23
N PHE A 14 -4.05 -4.58 6.39
CA PHE A 14 -3.02 -3.78 7.06
C PHE A 14 -1.92 -4.68 7.63
N ASP A 15 -2.28 -5.83 8.19
CA ASP A 15 -1.31 -6.81 8.69
C ASP A 15 -0.45 -7.37 7.54
N LEU A 16 -1.06 -7.61 6.37
CA LEU A 16 -0.35 -8.00 5.15
C LEU A 16 0.61 -6.90 4.65
N TYR A 17 0.22 -5.62 4.78
CA TYR A 17 1.09 -4.49 4.46
C TYR A 17 2.25 -4.37 5.47
N ASP A 18 2.00 -4.60 6.75
CA ASP A 18 3.03 -4.62 7.80
C ASP A 18 4.11 -5.67 7.50
N ASP A 19 3.71 -6.89 7.14
CA ASP A 19 4.63 -7.95 6.74
C ASP A 19 5.49 -7.57 5.54
N TYR A 20 4.90 -6.89 4.55
CA TYR A 20 5.63 -6.39 3.38
C TYR A 20 6.61 -5.25 3.75
N ALA A 21 6.14 -4.26 4.51
CA ALA A 21 6.95 -3.11 4.93
C ALA A 21 8.15 -3.50 5.81
N HIS A 22 8.01 -4.59 6.58
CA HIS A 22 9.06 -5.14 7.43
C HIS A 22 9.83 -6.30 6.77
N ASN A 23 9.75 -6.45 5.45
CA ASN A 23 10.51 -7.44 4.66
C ASN A 23 10.27 -8.91 5.05
N LYS A 24 9.15 -9.23 5.73
CA LYS A 24 8.77 -10.62 6.05
C LYS A 24 8.29 -11.37 4.80
N ILE A 25 7.75 -10.65 3.82
CA ILE A 25 7.37 -11.16 2.50
C ILE A 25 7.88 -10.24 1.39
N ASP A 26 8.16 -10.79 0.22
CA ASP A 26 8.56 -10.01 -0.95
C ASP A 26 7.36 -9.38 -1.67
N ARG A 27 7.65 -8.44 -2.58
CA ARG A 27 6.63 -7.70 -3.34
C ARG A 27 5.69 -8.62 -4.13
N ARG A 28 6.18 -9.72 -4.70
CA ARG A 28 5.33 -10.64 -5.49
C ARG A 28 4.34 -11.34 -4.57
N ASN A 29 4.81 -11.86 -3.43
CA ASN A 29 3.94 -12.49 -2.45
C ASN A 29 2.94 -11.50 -1.84
N PHE A 30 3.35 -10.26 -1.56
CA PHE A 30 2.46 -9.21 -1.09
C PHE A 30 1.31 -8.95 -2.08
N VAL A 31 1.61 -8.68 -3.35
CA VAL A 31 0.58 -8.39 -4.37
C VAL A 31 -0.32 -9.60 -4.62
N ASN A 32 0.25 -10.82 -4.64
CA ASN A 32 -0.52 -12.05 -4.79
C ASN A 32 -1.53 -12.23 -3.66
N LYS A 33 -1.10 -12.07 -2.40
CA LYS A 33 -2.01 -12.16 -1.25
C LYS A 33 -3.02 -11.00 -1.22
N LEU A 34 -2.60 -9.80 -1.61
CA LEU A 34 -3.47 -8.62 -1.68
C LEU A 34 -4.63 -8.81 -2.68
N SER A 35 -4.42 -9.61 -3.74
CA SER A 35 -5.45 -9.91 -4.74
C SER A 35 -6.68 -10.62 -4.18
N LEU A 36 -6.52 -11.36 -3.08
CA LEU A 36 -7.63 -12.06 -2.39
C LEU A 36 -8.63 -11.07 -1.75
N PHE A 37 -8.22 -9.83 -1.53
CA PHE A 37 -9.04 -8.78 -0.93
C PHE A 37 -9.70 -7.85 -1.95
N ALA A 38 -9.44 -8.06 -3.26
CA ALA A 38 -10.01 -7.27 -4.35
C ALA A 38 -11.43 -7.74 -4.71
N VAL A 39 -12.40 -7.49 -3.83
CA VAL A 39 -13.80 -7.92 -3.97
C VAL A 39 -14.76 -6.73 -4.00
N GLY A 40 -15.98 -6.92 -4.54
CA GLY A 40 -17.07 -5.94 -4.41
C GLY A 40 -16.80 -4.56 -5.02
N GLY A 41 -16.01 -4.50 -6.10
CA GLY A 41 -15.62 -3.25 -6.76
C GLY A 41 -14.33 -2.61 -6.22
N ILE A 42 -13.70 -3.22 -5.21
CA ILE A 42 -12.34 -2.88 -4.77
C ILE A 42 -11.35 -3.62 -5.68
N THR A 43 -10.38 -2.91 -6.22
CA THR A 43 -9.36 -3.47 -7.12
C THR A 43 -7.99 -3.50 -6.45
N VAL A 44 -7.09 -4.38 -6.89
CA VAL A 44 -5.71 -4.43 -6.39
C VAL A 44 -4.99 -3.07 -6.49
N PRO A 45 -5.07 -2.33 -7.62
CA PRO A 45 -4.48 -1.00 -7.69
C PRO A 45 -5.06 -0.02 -6.67
N SER A 46 -6.37 -0.09 -6.39
CA SER A 46 -7.00 0.78 -5.39
C SER A 46 -6.52 0.48 -3.96
N LEU A 47 -6.34 -0.81 -3.62
CA LEU A 47 -5.77 -1.24 -2.35
C LEU A 47 -4.31 -0.82 -2.22
N LEU A 48 -3.52 -1.05 -3.27
CA LEU A 48 -2.10 -0.69 -3.30
C LEU A 48 -1.92 0.82 -3.10
N SER A 49 -2.67 1.64 -3.82
CA SER A 49 -2.63 3.11 -3.69
C SER A 49 -3.13 3.60 -2.34
N PHE A 50 -4.01 2.86 -1.66
CA PHE A 50 -4.50 3.21 -0.33
C PHE A 50 -3.49 2.88 0.77
N LEU A 51 -2.74 1.78 0.62
CA LEU A 51 -1.77 1.31 1.61
C LEU A 51 -0.40 1.98 1.48
N MET A 52 0.06 2.19 0.24
CA MET A 52 1.42 2.68 0.01
C MET A 52 1.57 4.16 0.37
N PRO A 53 2.71 4.55 0.97
CA PRO A 53 3.04 5.96 1.17
C PRO A 53 3.13 6.70 -0.16
N ASN A 54 2.78 7.99 -0.16
CA ASN A 54 2.96 8.85 -1.31
C ASN A 54 4.42 9.33 -1.41
N TYR A 55 5.29 8.46 -1.90
CA TYR A 55 6.72 8.77 -2.07
C TYR A 55 7.03 9.88 -3.07
N LYS A 56 6.06 10.33 -3.87
CA LYS A 56 6.28 11.38 -4.87
C LYS A 56 6.02 12.77 -4.29
N ASP A 57 4.84 12.96 -3.69
CA ASP A 57 4.39 14.30 -3.30
C ASP A 57 4.67 14.63 -1.83
N THR A 58 5.11 13.66 -1.01
CA THR A 58 5.42 13.89 0.42
C THR A 58 6.90 13.84 0.74
N LEU A 59 7.77 14.02 -0.25
CA LEU A 59 9.21 14.15 -0.04
C LEU A 59 9.49 15.45 0.73
N LEU A 60 10.14 15.34 1.89
CA LEU A 60 10.56 16.51 2.67
C LEU A 60 11.89 17.10 2.18
N VAL A 61 12.73 16.26 1.55
CA VAL A 61 14.03 16.65 1.02
C VAL A 61 14.10 16.22 -0.44
N LYS A 62 14.82 17.01 -1.26
CA LYS A 62 15.01 16.70 -2.67
C LYS A 62 15.85 15.44 -2.83
N GLN A 63 15.59 14.68 -3.88
CA GLN A 63 16.30 13.44 -4.17
C GLN A 63 17.81 13.65 -4.43
N ASP A 64 18.19 14.84 -4.90
CA ASP A 64 19.54 15.26 -5.26
C ASP A 64 20.14 16.29 -4.27
N ASP A 65 19.55 16.45 -3.09
CA ASP A 65 20.05 17.39 -2.09
C ASP A 65 21.46 17.00 -1.63
N SER A 66 22.44 17.86 -1.92
CA SER A 66 23.86 17.65 -1.61
C SER A 66 24.21 17.99 -0.16
N SER A 67 23.24 18.42 0.63
CA SER A 67 23.43 18.87 2.02
C SER A 67 23.20 17.76 3.05
N ILE A 68 22.88 16.54 2.60
CA ILE A 68 22.69 15.32 3.41
C ILE A 68 23.90 14.39 3.25
#